data_AF-A0A0F9NBI6-F1
#
_entry.id   AF-A0A0F9NBI6-F1
#
_cell.length_a   1.000
_cell.length_b   1.000
_cell.length_c   1.000
_cell.angle_alpha   90.00
_cell.angle_beta   90.00
_cell.angle_gamma   90.00
#
_symmetry.space_group_name_H-M   'P 1'
#
loop_
_entity.id
_entity.type
_entity.pdbx_description
1 polymer ?
#
loop_
_entity_poly.entity_id
_entity_poly.type
_entity_poly.pdbx_seq_one_letter_code
_entity_poly.pdbx_strand_id
1 'polypeptide(L)'
;MDKRFDFEIVREKLLDKLHAINGKEVFWKSLKELKMCITVIAPDMDALMASSKIKSHEFDAIVEKVADMVKNSIALVANKIAYTINYYKYFKNSVFIQHTIQYSEDDLDNSQRNDIITMRFLTEHHDIQDIIGFLNLWNLQELCVAKHIKIVFHVVKKGTIIEIPLLTSNLEKKDLTEVQNFLSIEDSEILQHPCYFKILKRFMFPEGFQSKAEITLDIAQETLSPKKRRTILYDSGRKGKFHEVLTKLTPYIKYSQIIRDNNISGIYCSVRSNNDEILYLLIDLDVPSIFYAMFSKQIVWQLILNIVEALKTVVSQFGLPPFKVMFSGAKGVHLLWSLDRQAIVDYERHVNLPELSNRTIPGIRNLKREKVSSVNDMFKFIKTLLQSILLHTVYKGNIKIPQEIIQKLKVYHPYQIFRLSPDSKNCLSILLDCSSQAKGVFRLFSPHPSTRLVSIPLSDLKTEDIIMERYRDYQTVLEDARIENVLQRFEKNEIELFLQFPNSISRSQIRKVLRPDNVFPTFSILLRFGVMYSIERSPPSFGFWFRFYELKSFYEYVEKSIYFYKEEFAQDIIEY
;
A
#
# COMPACT_ATOMS: atom_id res chain seq x y z
N MET A 1 -25.86 -9.17 -5.07
CA MET A 1 -25.39 -7.77 -4.95
C MET A 1 -23.85 -7.67 -4.88
N ASP A 2 -23.07 -8.75 -5.01
CA ASP A 2 -21.60 -8.68 -5.12
C ASP A 2 -21.09 -9.51 -6.32
N LYS A 3 -21.50 -9.12 -7.53
CA LYS A 3 -20.91 -9.67 -8.75
C LYS A 3 -19.77 -8.78 -9.23
N ARG A 4 -18.65 -9.37 -9.65
CA ARG A 4 -17.51 -8.66 -10.22
C ARG A 4 -17.23 -9.11 -11.64
N PHE A 5 -16.63 -8.22 -12.41
CA PHE A 5 -16.10 -8.58 -13.71
C PHE A 5 -14.89 -9.49 -13.55
N ASP A 6 -14.91 -10.61 -14.25
CA ASP A 6 -13.83 -11.60 -14.23
C ASP A 6 -12.70 -11.21 -15.18
N PHE A 7 -11.93 -10.20 -14.77
CA PHE A 7 -10.77 -9.73 -15.54
C PHE A 7 -9.67 -10.78 -15.64
N GLU A 8 -9.56 -11.71 -14.69
CA GLU A 8 -8.48 -12.70 -14.64
C GLU A 8 -8.67 -13.79 -15.70
N ILE A 9 -9.86 -14.38 -15.81
CA ILE A 9 -10.14 -15.37 -16.86
C ILE A 9 -10.14 -14.72 -18.24
N VAL A 10 -10.66 -13.50 -18.38
CA VAL A 10 -10.58 -12.77 -19.65
C VAL A 10 -9.13 -12.47 -20.01
N ARG A 11 -8.29 -12.09 -19.04
CA ARG A 11 -6.86 -11.90 -19.25
C ARG A 11 -6.21 -13.20 -19.71
N GLU A 12 -6.46 -14.34 -19.08
CA GLU A 12 -5.91 -15.65 -19.49
C GLU A 12 -6.37 -16.02 -20.89
N LYS A 13 -7.67 -15.92 -21.20
CA LYS A 13 -8.18 -16.20 -22.56
C LYS A 13 -7.59 -15.27 -23.62
N LEU A 14 -7.40 -13.99 -23.28
CA LEU A 14 -6.75 -13.03 -24.18
C LEU A 14 -5.28 -13.39 -24.34
N LEU A 15 -4.57 -13.68 -23.24
CA LEU A 15 -3.19 -14.13 -23.20
C LEU A 15 -2.99 -15.38 -24.05
N ASP A 16 -3.80 -16.42 -23.88
CA ASP A 16 -3.70 -17.66 -24.63
C ASP A 16 -3.89 -17.41 -26.12
N LYS A 17 -4.87 -16.58 -26.50
CA LYS A 17 -5.09 -16.23 -27.90
C LYS A 17 -3.95 -15.38 -28.45
N LEU A 18 -3.46 -14.40 -27.68
CA LEU A 18 -2.32 -13.56 -28.05
C LEU A 18 -1.02 -14.38 -28.11
N HIS A 19 -0.84 -15.38 -27.25
CA HIS A 19 0.31 -16.29 -27.22
C HIS A 19 0.24 -17.33 -28.34
N ALA A 20 -0.94 -17.88 -28.64
CA ALA A 20 -1.15 -18.73 -29.81
C ALA A 20 -0.83 -17.97 -31.11
N ILE A 21 -1.09 -16.67 -31.13
CA ILE A 21 -0.69 -15.76 -32.20
C ILE A 21 0.81 -15.44 -32.15
N ASN A 22 1.40 -15.30 -30.96
CA ASN A 22 2.82 -14.98 -30.70
C ASN A 22 3.78 -16.17 -30.82
N GLY A 23 3.30 -17.42 -30.84
CA GLY A 23 4.09 -18.61 -31.21
C GLY A 23 4.72 -18.52 -32.61
N LYS A 24 4.39 -17.44 -33.33
CA LYS A 24 5.07 -16.95 -34.52
C LYS A 24 5.64 -15.56 -34.19
N GLU A 25 6.91 -15.43 -33.77
CA GLU A 25 7.58 -14.12 -33.60
C GLU A 25 7.40 -13.20 -34.83
N VAL A 26 7.24 -13.82 -36.01
CA VAL A 26 6.94 -13.19 -37.29
C VAL A 26 5.68 -12.33 -37.25
N PHE A 27 4.64 -12.72 -36.49
CA PHE A 27 3.39 -11.97 -36.40
C PHE A 27 3.58 -10.63 -35.67
N TRP A 28 4.17 -10.63 -34.47
CA TRP A 28 4.40 -9.38 -33.73
C TRP A 28 5.27 -8.40 -34.52
N LYS A 29 6.33 -8.92 -35.15
CA LYS A 29 7.21 -8.15 -36.03
C LYS A 29 6.50 -7.56 -37.26
N SER A 30 5.38 -8.16 -37.70
CA SER A 30 4.55 -7.69 -38.82
C SER A 30 3.53 -6.60 -38.45
N LEU A 31 3.25 -6.41 -37.16
CA LEU A 31 2.32 -5.41 -36.69
C LEU A 31 2.97 -4.02 -36.66
N LYS A 32 2.18 -3.01 -37.03
CA LYS A 32 2.48 -1.59 -36.83
C LYS A 32 1.87 -1.10 -35.52
N GLU A 33 0.61 -1.45 -35.30
CA GLU A 33 -0.17 -0.95 -34.16
C GLU A 33 -1.09 -2.06 -33.63
N LEU A 34 -1.24 -2.10 -32.31
CA LEU A 34 -2.31 -2.80 -31.62
C LEU A 34 -3.19 -1.76 -30.93
N LYS A 35 -4.50 -1.81 -31.17
CA LYS A 35 -5.49 -0.94 -30.54
C LYS A 35 -6.37 -1.75 -29.63
N MET A 36 -6.46 -1.35 -28.36
CA MET A 36 -7.37 -1.89 -27.35
C MET A 36 -8.50 -0.89 -27.13
N CYS A 37 -9.74 -1.32 -27.36
CA CYS A 37 -10.94 -0.57 -27.03
C CYS A 37 -11.61 -1.23 -25.82
N ILE A 38 -11.77 -0.48 -24.74
CA ILE A 38 -12.57 -0.88 -23.57
C ILE A 38 -13.84 -0.04 -23.59
N THR A 39 -14.98 -0.69 -23.80
CA THR A 39 -16.29 -0.07 -23.75
C THR A 39 -16.97 -0.47 -22.45
N VAL A 40 -17.20 0.50 -21.57
CA VAL A 40 -17.94 0.32 -20.33
C VAL A 40 -19.34 0.86 -20.54
N ILE A 41 -20.34 -0.02 -20.44
CA ILE A 41 -21.75 0.33 -20.59
C ILE A 41 -22.35 0.42 -19.19
N ALA A 42 -22.82 1.59 -18.82
CA ALA A 42 -23.48 1.85 -17.55
C ALA A 42 -24.89 2.43 -17.79
N PRO A 43 -25.80 2.35 -16.81
CA PRO A 43 -27.05 3.11 -16.90
C PRO A 43 -26.75 4.60 -17.10
N ASP A 44 -27.53 5.28 -17.94
CA ASP A 44 -27.52 6.75 -17.97
C ASP A 44 -28.23 7.26 -16.71
N MET A 45 -27.41 7.69 -15.75
CA MET A 45 -27.91 8.12 -14.46
C MET A 45 -28.66 9.45 -14.55
N ASP A 46 -28.30 10.33 -15.49
CA ASP A 46 -28.98 11.61 -15.69
C ASP A 46 -30.40 11.38 -16.22
N ALA A 47 -30.56 10.43 -17.15
CA ALA A 47 -31.87 9.99 -17.64
C ALA A 47 -32.69 9.24 -16.56
N LEU A 48 -32.07 8.36 -15.77
CA LEU A 48 -32.73 7.69 -14.64
C LEU A 48 -33.28 8.68 -13.61
N MET A 49 -32.50 9.71 -13.27
CA MET A 49 -32.92 10.77 -12.35
C MET A 49 -34.08 11.61 -12.92
N ALA A 50 -34.15 11.78 -14.24
CA ALA A 50 -35.25 12.46 -14.91
C ALA A 50 -36.52 11.57 -15.04
N SER A 51 -36.38 10.24 -15.00
CA SER A 51 -37.50 9.29 -15.00
C SER A 51 -38.20 9.29 -13.63
N SER A 52 -39.19 10.19 -13.48
CA SER A 52 -39.93 10.54 -12.26
C SER A 52 -40.69 9.43 -11.47
N LYS A 53 -40.30 8.16 -11.54
CA LYS A 53 -41.02 7.00 -10.96
C LYS A 53 -40.80 6.79 -9.46
N ILE A 54 -39.79 7.41 -8.82
CA ILE A 54 -39.55 7.28 -7.36
C ILE A 54 -39.18 8.65 -6.78
N LYS A 55 -40.17 9.41 -6.29
CA LYS A 55 -40.00 10.74 -5.66
C LYS A 55 -39.57 10.65 -4.19
N SER A 56 -38.51 9.92 -3.89
CA SER A 56 -37.89 9.96 -2.57
C SER A 56 -36.61 10.76 -2.65
N HIS A 57 -36.54 11.87 -1.91
CA HIS A 57 -35.32 12.67 -1.77
C HIS A 57 -34.11 11.84 -1.30
N GLU A 58 -34.35 10.76 -0.54
CA GLU A 58 -33.29 9.81 -0.15
C GLU A 58 -32.85 8.92 -1.31
N PHE A 59 -33.78 8.52 -2.18
CA PHE A 59 -33.47 7.75 -3.38
C PHE A 59 -32.69 8.58 -4.39
N ASP A 60 -33.16 9.81 -4.68
CA ASP A 60 -32.49 10.75 -5.57
C ASP A 60 -31.06 11.05 -5.10
N ALA A 61 -30.86 11.32 -3.81
CA ALA A 61 -29.53 11.54 -3.25
C ALA A 61 -28.61 10.31 -3.29
N ILE A 62 -29.17 9.10 -3.14
CA ILE A 62 -28.40 7.85 -3.27
C ILE A 62 -28.02 7.61 -4.73
N VAL A 63 -28.94 7.82 -5.67
CA VAL A 63 -28.73 7.63 -7.10
C VAL A 63 -27.74 8.66 -7.64
N GLU A 64 -27.86 9.93 -7.28
CA GLU A 64 -26.90 11.00 -7.61
C GLU A 64 -25.50 10.68 -7.08
N LYS A 65 -25.40 10.23 -5.82
CA LYS A 65 -24.13 9.80 -5.23
C LYS A 65 -23.51 8.60 -5.96
N VAL A 66 -24.32 7.63 -6.37
CA VAL A 66 -23.87 6.46 -7.14
C VAL A 66 -23.44 6.89 -8.55
N ALA A 67 -24.18 7.82 -9.18
CA ALA A 67 -23.87 8.36 -10.50
C ALA A 67 -22.53 9.08 -10.53
N ASP A 68 -22.32 9.97 -9.55
CA ASP A 68 -21.06 10.69 -9.37
C ASP A 68 -19.91 9.74 -9.10
N MET A 69 -20.12 8.70 -8.28
CA MET A 69 -19.09 7.69 -8.03
C MET A 69 -18.65 7.00 -9.33
N VAL A 70 -19.59 6.57 -10.18
CA VAL A 70 -19.27 5.83 -11.42
C VAL A 70 -18.61 6.72 -12.46
N LYS A 71 -19.19 7.90 -12.72
CA LYS A 71 -18.67 8.89 -13.69
C LYS A 71 -17.25 9.31 -13.34
N ASN A 72 -17.03 9.62 -12.07
CA ASN A 72 -15.73 10.05 -11.60
C ASN A 72 -14.74 8.89 -11.64
N SER A 73 -15.13 7.66 -11.27
CA SER A 73 -14.21 6.53 -11.27
C SER A 73 -13.63 6.20 -12.65
N ILE A 74 -14.43 6.06 -13.71
CA ILE A 74 -13.90 5.73 -15.06
C ILE A 74 -12.96 6.84 -15.56
N ALA A 75 -13.38 8.10 -15.45
CA ALA A 75 -12.59 9.24 -15.88
C ALA A 75 -11.31 9.39 -15.06
N LEU A 76 -11.35 9.17 -13.74
CA LEU A 76 -10.19 9.20 -12.86
C LEU A 76 -9.16 8.14 -13.27
N VAL A 77 -9.61 6.95 -13.63
CA VAL A 77 -8.74 5.85 -14.07
C VAL A 77 -8.11 6.16 -15.41
N ALA A 78 -8.91 6.61 -16.39
CA ALA A 78 -8.42 7.05 -17.68
C ALA A 78 -7.37 8.16 -17.54
N ASN A 79 -7.63 9.15 -16.69
CA ASN A 79 -6.73 10.27 -16.42
C ASN A 79 -5.44 9.84 -15.72
N LYS A 80 -5.50 8.90 -14.77
CA LYS A 80 -4.29 8.34 -14.12
C LYS A 80 -3.45 7.55 -15.13
N ILE A 81 -4.08 6.79 -16.02
CA ILE A 81 -3.39 6.08 -17.11
C ILE A 81 -2.74 7.08 -18.07
N ALA A 82 -3.47 8.11 -18.51
CA ALA A 82 -2.95 9.16 -19.37
C ALA A 82 -1.77 9.92 -18.72
N TYR A 83 -1.87 10.22 -17.43
CA TYR A 83 -0.76 10.80 -16.67
C TYR A 83 0.46 9.87 -16.69
N THR A 84 0.26 8.58 -16.41
CA THR A 84 1.32 7.56 -16.41
C THR A 84 2.01 7.45 -17.77
N ILE A 85 1.25 7.43 -18.86
CA ILE A 85 1.76 7.43 -20.24
C ILE A 85 2.65 8.66 -20.49
N ASN A 86 2.17 9.85 -20.10
CA ASN A 86 2.91 11.09 -20.28
C ASN A 86 4.14 11.24 -19.38
N TYR A 87 4.13 10.54 -18.23
CA TYR A 87 5.19 10.60 -17.22
C TYR A 87 6.45 9.84 -17.66
N TYR A 88 6.30 8.62 -18.18
CA TYR A 88 7.44 7.81 -18.60
C TYR A 88 7.77 8.00 -20.08
N LYS A 89 9.05 8.29 -20.37
CA LYS A 89 9.56 8.44 -21.74
C LYS A 89 9.27 7.22 -22.62
N TYR A 90 9.23 6.04 -22.01
CA TYR A 90 8.94 4.78 -22.70
C TYR A 90 7.54 4.73 -23.34
N PHE A 91 6.53 5.38 -22.75
CA PHE A 91 5.15 5.35 -23.27
C PHE A 91 4.76 6.61 -24.03
N LYS A 92 5.33 7.76 -23.66
CA LYS A 92 4.86 9.10 -24.07
C LYS A 92 4.64 9.29 -25.57
N ASN A 93 5.42 8.62 -26.41
CA ASN A 93 5.39 8.78 -27.86
C ASN A 93 4.86 7.53 -28.60
N SER A 94 4.45 6.50 -27.88
CA SER A 94 4.17 5.17 -28.44
C SER A 94 2.91 4.52 -27.89
N VAL A 95 2.33 5.09 -26.83
CA VAL A 95 1.01 4.76 -26.33
C VAL A 95 0.12 6.00 -26.39
N PHE A 96 -1.06 5.87 -27.00
CA PHE A 96 -2.04 6.95 -27.08
C PHE A 96 -3.34 6.50 -26.44
N ILE A 97 -3.93 7.34 -25.61
CA ILE A 97 -5.21 7.07 -24.96
C ILE A 97 -6.22 8.16 -25.31
N GLN A 98 -7.44 7.74 -25.63
CA GLN A 98 -8.59 8.60 -25.86
C GLN A 98 -9.78 8.06 -25.08
N HIS A 99 -10.50 8.95 -24.40
CA HIS A 99 -11.76 8.63 -23.73
C HIS A 99 -12.88 9.41 -24.43
N THR A 100 -13.89 8.67 -24.89
CA THR A 100 -15.08 9.23 -25.54
C THR A 100 -16.30 8.76 -24.77
N ILE A 101 -17.27 9.64 -24.54
CA ILE A 101 -18.54 9.32 -23.91
C ILE A 101 -19.62 9.41 -24.98
N GLN A 102 -20.43 8.36 -25.09
CA GLN A 102 -21.60 8.30 -25.97
C GLN A 102 -22.82 7.91 -25.15
N TYR A 103 -24.01 8.28 -25.61
CA TYR A 103 -25.28 7.90 -25.01
C TYR A 103 -26.12 7.18 -26.06
N SER A 104 -26.91 6.17 -25.67
CA SER A 104 -27.92 5.56 -26.55
C SER A 104 -29.16 6.48 -26.66
N GLU A 105 -29.92 6.40 -27.76
CA GLU A 105 -31.05 7.30 -28.09
C GLU A 105 -32.23 7.34 -27.09
N ASP A 106 -33.08 8.37 -27.30
CA ASP A 106 -33.89 9.24 -26.44
C ASP A 106 -35.07 8.66 -25.61
N ASP A 107 -35.01 7.42 -25.13
CA ASP A 107 -35.97 6.96 -24.12
C ASP A 107 -35.36 7.07 -22.71
N LEU A 108 -35.88 8.00 -21.89
CA LEU A 108 -35.39 8.29 -20.53
C LEU A 108 -35.28 7.02 -19.66
N ASP A 109 -36.17 6.05 -19.88
CA ASP A 109 -36.20 4.80 -19.12
C ASP A 109 -35.10 3.79 -19.55
N ASN A 110 -34.56 3.92 -20.77
CA ASN A 110 -33.65 2.94 -21.37
C ASN A 110 -32.28 3.51 -21.78
N SER A 111 -32.05 4.81 -21.60
CA SER A 111 -30.77 5.44 -21.93
C SER A 111 -29.59 4.77 -21.22
N GLN A 112 -28.51 4.59 -21.96
CA GLN A 112 -27.26 3.98 -21.51
C GLN A 112 -26.10 4.92 -21.83
N ARG A 113 -25.22 5.08 -20.84
CA ARG A 113 -23.96 5.76 -21.03
C ARG A 113 -22.88 4.75 -21.41
N ASN A 114 -22.22 5.03 -22.53
CA ASN A 114 -21.13 4.25 -23.09
C ASN A 114 -19.82 5.02 -22.96
N ASP A 115 -18.98 4.65 -22.00
CA ASP A 115 -17.62 5.15 -21.90
C ASP A 115 -16.70 4.27 -22.76
N ILE A 116 -16.17 4.84 -23.84
CA ILE A 116 -15.28 4.17 -24.78
C ILE A 116 -13.86 4.68 -24.55
N ILE A 117 -12.98 3.80 -24.07
CA ILE A 117 -11.57 4.08 -23.88
C ILE A 117 -10.80 3.36 -24.98
N THR A 118 -10.15 4.14 -25.84
CA THR A 118 -9.28 3.62 -26.91
C THR A 118 -7.83 3.84 -26.53
N MET A 119 -7.06 2.76 -26.45
CA MET A 119 -5.62 2.79 -26.28
C MET A 119 -4.95 2.23 -27.54
N ARG A 120 -4.03 2.98 -28.14
CA ARG A 120 -3.23 2.56 -29.29
C ARG A 120 -1.79 2.36 -28.86
N PHE A 121 -1.20 1.23 -29.24
CA PHE A 121 0.16 0.83 -28.90
C PHE A 121 0.96 0.62 -30.18
N LEU A 122 2.07 1.34 -30.34
CA LEU A 122 3.03 1.08 -31.42
C LEU A 122 3.84 -0.18 -31.08
N THR A 123 3.62 -1.26 -31.83
CA THR A 123 4.16 -2.59 -31.51
C THR A 123 5.67 -2.72 -31.73
N GLU A 124 6.29 -1.75 -32.40
CA GLU A 124 7.75 -1.64 -32.51
C GLU A 124 8.44 -1.27 -31.19
N HIS A 125 7.70 -0.69 -30.25
CA HIS A 125 8.22 -0.22 -28.96
C HIS A 125 7.67 -1.01 -27.77
N HIS A 126 6.58 -1.75 -27.96
CA HIS A 126 5.86 -2.43 -26.89
C HIS A 126 5.80 -3.93 -27.11
N ASP A 127 5.87 -4.66 -26.00
CA ASP A 127 5.59 -6.08 -25.95
C ASP A 127 4.15 -6.33 -25.49
N ILE A 128 3.73 -7.59 -25.55
CA ILE A 128 2.38 -7.96 -25.14
C ILE A 128 2.15 -7.75 -23.63
N GLN A 129 3.20 -7.85 -22.81
CA GLN A 129 3.10 -7.67 -21.36
C GLN A 129 2.80 -6.22 -21.00
N ASP A 130 3.25 -5.24 -21.78
CA ASP A 130 2.87 -3.84 -21.61
C ASP A 130 1.36 -3.65 -21.74
N ILE A 131 0.78 -4.22 -22.80
CA ILE A 131 -0.66 -4.12 -23.08
C ILE A 131 -1.48 -4.81 -22.00
N ILE A 132 -1.03 -5.98 -21.53
CA ILE A 132 -1.65 -6.69 -20.40
C ILE A 132 -1.54 -5.88 -19.11
N GLY A 133 -0.39 -5.24 -18.88
CA GLY A 133 -0.18 -4.32 -17.77
C GLY A 133 -1.24 -3.21 -17.75
N PHE A 134 -1.46 -2.54 -18.89
CA PHE A 134 -2.50 -1.51 -19.01
C PHE A 134 -3.91 -2.07 -18.89
N LEU A 135 -4.20 -3.26 -19.44
CA LEU A 135 -5.49 -3.92 -19.27
C LEU A 135 -5.82 -4.17 -17.78
N ASN A 136 -4.83 -4.61 -17.00
CA ASN A 136 -4.99 -4.91 -15.57
C ASN A 136 -5.28 -3.66 -14.71
N LEU A 137 -5.02 -2.45 -15.21
CA LEU A 137 -5.38 -1.21 -14.50
C LEU A 137 -6.90 -0.97 -14.45
N TRP A 138 -7.67 -1.63 -15.32
CA TRP A 138 -9.12 -1.50 -15.39
C TRP A 138 -9.88 -2.46 -14.48
N ASN A 139 -9.17 -3.31 -13.73
CA ASN A 139 -9.75 -4.26 -12.76
C ASN A 139 -10.19 -3.60 -11.44
N LEU A 140 -10.83 -2.43 -11.51
CA LEU A 140 -11.22 -1.69 -10.33
C LEU A 140 -12.60 -2.12 -9.85
N GLN A 141 -12.71 -2.35 -8.55
CA GLN A 141 -13.98 -2.50 -7.82
C GLN A 141 -14.95 -1.33 -8.08
N GLU A 142 -14.44 -0.23 -8.62
CA GLU A 142 -15.17 0.99 -8.94
C GLU A 142 -16.10 0.86 -10.16
N LEU A 143 -15.98 -0.21 -10.98
CA LEU A 143 -16.86 -0.47 -12.12
C LEU A 143 -18.14 -1.26 -11.76
N CYS A 144 -18.47 -1.39 -10.46
CA CYS A 144 -19.59 -2.20 -9.98
C CYS A 144 -20.96 -1.87 -10.59
N VAL A 145 -21.19 -0.65 -11.07
CA VAL A 145 -22.47 -0.22 -11.66
C VAL A 145 -22.54 -0.47 -13.17
N ALA A 146 -21.40 -0.71 -13.84
CA ALA A 146 -21.40 -1.04 -15.26
C ALA A 146 -22.22 -2.33 -15.49
N LYS A 147 -23.12 -2.32 -16.48
CA LYS A 147 -23.90 -3.49 -16.88
C LYS A 147 -23.04 -4.47 -17.69
N HIS A 148 -22.18 -3.92 -18.55
CA HIS A 148 -21.36 -4.68 -19.48
C HIS A 148 -20.01 -4.01 -19.66
N ILE A 149 -18.95 -4.79 -19.80
CA ILE A 149 -17.66 -4.29 -20.29
C ILE A 149 -17.25 -5.14 -21.50
N LYS A 150 -17.00 -4.46 -22.62
CA LYS A 150 -16.50 -5.10 -23.84
C LYS A 150 -15.06 -4.67 -24.07
N ILE A 151 -14.18 -5.63 -24.30
CA ILE A 151 -12.79 -5.41 -24.69
C ILE A 151 -12.61 -5.90 -26.12
N VAL A 152 -12.14 -5.02 -27.00
CA VAL A 152 -11.85 -5.35 -28.40
C VAL A 152 -10.42 -4.99 -28.72
N PHE A 153 -9.69 -5.94 -29.31
CA PHE A 153 -8.38 -5.71 -29.87
C PHE A 153 -8.47 -5.66 -31.39
N HIS A 154 -7.83 -4.65 -31.96
CA HIS A 154 -7.64 -4.53 -33.39
C HIS A 154 -6.16 -4.39 -33.70
N VAL A 155 -5.74 -4.89 -34.86
CA VAL A 155 -4.37 -4.82 -35.35
C VAL A 155 -4.30 -4.05 -36.66
N VAL A 156 -3.21 -3.31 -36.83
CA VAL A 156 -2.82 -2.72 -38.11
C VAL A 156 -1.47 -3.32 -38.50
N LYS A 157 -1.37 -3.92 -39.69
CA LYS A 157 -0.12 -4.50 -40.20
C LYS A 157 0.75 -3.42 -40.85
N LYS A 158 2.07 -3.62 -40.81
CA LYS A 158 3.04 -2.77 -41.53
C LYS A 158 2.70 -2.75 -43.03
N GLY A 159 2.76 -1.56 -43.63
CA GLY A 159 2.39 -1.35 -45.04
C GLY A 159 0.89 -1.26 -45.33
N THR A 160 0.02 -1.39 -44.32
CA THR A 160 -1.44 -1.26 -44.46
C THR A 160 -1.99 -0.21 -43.49
N ILE A 161 -3.19 0.30 -43.80
CA ILE A 161 -3.96 1.20 -42.93
C ILE A 161 -5.23 0.50 -42.41
N ILE A 162 -5.51 -0.70 -42.92
CA ILE A 162 -6.71 -1.45 -42.58
C ILE A 162 -6.59 -1.98 -41.15
N GLU A 163 -7.55 -1.61 -40.33
CA GLU A 163 -7.74 -2.10 -38.98
C GLU A 163 -8.47 -3.45 -39.03
N ILE A 164 -7.83 -4.51 -38.56
CA ILE A 164 -8.38 -5.87 -38.57
C ILE A 164 -8.75 -6.24 -37.13
N PRO A 165 -9.99 -6.66 -36.85
CA PRO A 165 -10.35 -7.16 -35.53
C PRO A 165 -9.56 -8.43 -35.22
N LEU A 166 -8.85 -8.42 -34.09
CA LEU A 166 -8.05 -9.54 -33.62
C LEU A 166 -8.85 -10.38 -32.63
N LEU A 167 -9.39 -9.73 -31.59
CA LEU A 167 -10.06 -10.38 -30.48
C LEU A 167 -11.21 -9.52 -29.99
N THR A 168 -12.31 -10.16 -29.61
CA THR A 168 -13.37 -9.53 -28.84
C THR A 168 -13.61 -10.38 -27.61
N SER A 169 -13.69 -9.74 -26.45
CA SER A 169 -14.09 -10.36 -25.21
C SER A 169 -15.14 -9.51 -24.53
N ASN A 170 -16.18 -10.16 -24.05
CA ASN A 170 -17.18 -9.55 -23.19
C ASN A 170 -16.88 -10.00 -21.76
N LEU A 171 -16.67 -9.05 -20.86
CA LEU A 171 -16.55 -9.32 -19.43
C LEU A 171 -17.95 -9.50 -18.87
N GLU A 172 -18.20 -10.67 -18.31
CA GLU A 172 -19.42 -10.97 -17.59
C GLU A 172 -19.21 -10.73 -16.10
N LYS A 173 -20.29 -10.30 -15.45
CA LYS A 173 -20.37 -10.25 -14.00
C LYS A 173 -20.61 -11.65 -13.47
N LYS A 174 -19.62 -12.17 -12.76
CA LYS A 174 -19.72 -13.45 -12.06
C LYS A 174 -19.85 -13.25 -10.56
N ASP A 175 -20.37 -14.26 -9.88
CA ASP A 175 -20.38 -14.27 -8.42
C ASP A 175 -18.94 -14.26 -7.90
N LEU A 176 -18.73 -13.57 -6.78
CA LEU A 176 -17.40 -13.29 -6.25
C LEU A 176 -16.54 -14.55 -6.06
N THR A 177 -17.19 -15.66 -5.68
CA THR A 177 -16.58 -16.99 -5.51
C THR A 177 -16.05 -17.62 -6.78
N GLU A 178 -16.64 -17.30 -7.93
CA GLU A 178 -16.20 -17.82 -9.23
C GLU A 178 -14.97 -17.07 -9.75
N VAL A 179 -14.76 -15.84 -9.28
CA VAL A 179 -13.66 -14.97 -9.71
C VAL A 179 -12.47 -15.06 -8.75
N GLN A 180 -12.72 -15.44 -7.49
CA GLN A 180 -11.70 -15.37 -6.45
C GLN A 180 -11.83 -16.51 -5.45
N ASN A 181 -10.73 -17.23 -5.24
CA ASN A 181 -10.62 -18.28 -4.23
C ASN A 181 -10.31 -17.67 -2.86
N PHE A 182 -11.35 -17.22 -2.15
CA PHE A 182 -11.20 -16.68 -0.79
C PHE A 182 -10.78 -17.74 0.21
N LEU A 183 -10.25 -17.29 1.35
CA LEU A 183 -10.01 -18.15 2.50
C LEU A 183 -11.27 -18.94 2.88
N SER A 184 -11.15 -20.25 2.93
CA SER A 184 -12.19 -21.15 3.45
C SER A 184 -12.17 -21.17 4.99
N ILE A 185 -13.15 -21.85 5.60
CA ILE A 185 -13.14 -22.10 7.04
C ILE A 185 -11.96 -23.03 7.42
N GLU A 186 -11.59 -23.97 6.55
CA GLU A 186 -10.46 -24.89 6.75
C GLU A 186 -9.14 -24.12 6.80
N ASP A 187 -9.00 -23.04 6.01
CA ASP A 187 -7.82 -22.18 6.05
C ASP A 187 -7.60 -21.49 7.42
N SER A 188 -8.61 -21.51 8.31
CA SER A 188 -8.49 -21.00 9.69
C SER A 188 -7.74 -21.95 10.64
N GLU A 189 -7.43 -23.18 10.24
CA GLU A 189 -6.75 -24.17 11.08
C GLU A 189 -5.44 -23.66 11.66
N ILE A 190 -4.67 -22.90 10.87
CA ILE A 190 -3.44 -22.24 11.33
C ILE A 190 -3.69 -21.33 12.55
N LEU A 191 -4.81 -20.61 12.58
CA LEU A 191 -5.16 -19.72 13.69
C LEU A 191 -5.60 -20.50 14.92
N GLN A 192 -6.11 -21.71 14.73
CA GLN A 192 -6.48 -22.63 15.81
C GLN A 192 -5.25 -23.36 16.38
N HIS A 193 -4.05 -23.27 15.80
CA HIS A 193 -2.88 -24.02 16.27
C HIS A 193 -2.31 -23.49 17.62
N PRO A 194 -1.85 -24.34 18.56
CA PRO A 194 -1.26 -23.89 19.83
C PRO A 194 -0.06 -22.95 19.68
N CYS A 195 0.80 -23.19 18.69
CA CYS A 195 1.94 -22.31 18.40
C CYS A 195 1.48 -20.91 17.95
N TYR A 196 0.44 -20.83 17.13
CA TYR A 196 -0.13 -19.55 16.72
C TYR A 196 -0.68 -18.80 17.93
N PHE A 197 -1.38 -19.48 18.83
CA PHE A 197 -1.86 -18.88 20.08
C PHE A 197 -0.73 -18.29 20.93
N LYS A 198 0.41 -18.98 21.04
CA LYS A 198 1.60 -18.48 21.74
C LYS A 198 2.15 -17.21 21.07
N ILE A 199 2.19 -17.18 19.73
CA ILE A 199 2.62 -16.01 18.95
C ILE A 199 1.65 -14.84 19.20
N LEU A 200 0.34 -15.06 19.05
CA LEU A 200 -0.69 -14.05 19.29
C LEU A 200 -0.57 -13.43 20.67
N LYS A 201 -0.45 -14.26 21.73
CA LYS A 201 -0.29 -13.77 23.11
C LYS A 201 0.91 -12.86 23.24
N ARG A 202 2.04 -13.21 22.62
CA ARG A 202 3.28 -12.42 22.72
C ARG A 202 3.07 -11.02 22.13
N PHE A 203 2.48 -10.92 20.93
CA PHE A 203 2.24 -9.63 20.25
C PHE A 203 1.07 -8.83 20.81
N MET A 204 0.04 -9.50 21.31
CA MET A 204 -1.13 -8.84 21.91
C MET A 204 -0.80 -8.20 23.26
N PHE A 205 0.14 -8.80 24.01
CA PHE A 205 0.57 -8.34 25.33
C PHE A 205 2.07 -8.02 25.33
N PRO A 206 2.49 -6.93 24.67
CA PRO A 206 3.90 -6.57 24.57
C PRO A 206 4.49 -6.31 25.97
N GLU A 207 5.72 -6.79 26.20
CA GLU A 207 6.45 -6.56 27.45
C GLU A 207 6.69 -5.06 27.67
N GLY A 208 6.65 -4.61 28.94
CA GLY A 208 6.85 -3.20 29.30
C GLY A 208 5.61 -2.31 29.16
N PHE A 209 4.54 -2.77 28.52
CA PHE A 209 3.27 -2.06 28.38
C PHE A 209 2.21 -2.58 29.34
N GLN A 210 1.46 -1.67 29.96
CA GLN A 210 0.26 -2.00 30.73
C GLN A 210 -0.96 -2.19 29.82
N SER A 211 -0.95 -1.51 28.67
CA SER A 211 -1.96 -1.60 27.63
C SER A 211 -1.73 -2.82 26.73
N LYS A 212 -2.77 -3.25 26.02
CA LYS A 212 -2.72 -4.37 25.07
C LYS A 212 -2.97 -3.87 23.67
N ALA A 213 -2.41 -4.57 22.68
CA ALA A 213 -2.64 -4.23 21.28
C ALA A 213 -4.11 -4.43 20.91
N GLU A 214 -4.68 -3.48 20.15
CA GLU A 214 -5.98 -3.72 19.54
C GLU A 214 -5.85 -4.77 18.44
N ILE A 215 -6.83 -5.68 18.36
CA ILE A 215 -6.89 -6.71 17.32
C ILE A 215 -8.04 -6.43 16.36
N THR A 216 -7.75 -6.52 15.06
CA THR A 216 -8.74 -6.56 13.98
C THR A 216 -8.73 -7.95 13.35
N LEU A 217 -9.90 -8.42 12.92
CA LEU A 217 -10.12 -9.77 12.43
C LEU A 217 -10.68 -9.72 11.01
N ASP A 218 -10.29 -10.68 10.18
CA ASP A 218 -11.10 -11.09 9.03
C ASP A 218 -12.04 -12.21 9.46
N ILE A 219 -13.34 -12.03 9.22
CA ILE A 219 -14.36 -13.05 9.43
C ILE A 219 -14.69 -13.67 8.06
N ALA A 220 -14.43 -14.95 7.90
CA ALA A 220 -14.82 -15.70 6.70
C ALA A 220 -16.35 -15.68 6.58
N GLN A 221 -16.82 -15.53 5.34
CA GLN A 221 -18.23 -15.56 5.00
C GLN A 221 -18.40 -16.55 3.86
N GLU A 222 -19.43 -17.39 3.93
CA GLU A 222 -19.80 -18.21 2.78
C GLU A 222 -20.14 -17.29 1.62
N THR A 223 -19.50 -17.53 0.48
CA THR A 223 -19.74 -16.84 -0.79
C THR A 223 -19.42 -15.34 -0.87
N LEU A 224 -18.86 -14.74 0.17
CA LEU A 224 -18.56 -13.30 0.22
C LEU A 224 -17.11 -13.03 0.63
N SER A 225 -16.61 -11.85 0.27
CA SER A 225 -15.32 -11.37 0.74
C SER A 225 -15.29 -11.32 2.27
N PRO A 226 -14.18 -11.72 2.93
CA PRO A 226 -14.10 -11.68 4.38
C PRO A 226 -14.40 -10.29 4.95
N LYS A 227 -15.19 -10.26 6.02
CA LYS A 227 -15.63 -9.01 6.64
C LYS A 227 -14.70 -8.64 7.79
N LYS A 228 -14.07 -7.47 7.69
CA LYS A 228 -13.26 -6.92 8.79
C LYS A 228 -14.13 -6.58 10.00
N ARG A 229 -13.78 -7.12 11.18
CA ARG A 229 -14.46 -6.85 12.45
C ARG A 229 -13.47 -6.75 13.60
N ARG A 230 -13.92 -6.15 14.70
CA ARG A 230 -13.22 -6.19 16.00
C ARG A 230 -14.03 -6.89 17.08
N THR A 231 -15.35 -6.97 16.89
CA THR A 231 -16.31 -7.56 17.83
C THR A 231 -16.60 -9.01 17.45
N ILE A 232 -16.62 -9.88 18.46
CA ILE A 232 -16.92 -11.31 18.37
C ILE A 232 -18.08 -11.67 19.30
N LEU A 233 -18.69 -12.83 19.02
CA LEU A 233 -19.60 -13.51 19.93
C LEU A 233 -18.80 -14.43 20.87
N TYR A 234 -19.16 -14.43 22.16
CA TYR A 234 -18.56 -15.27 23.20
C TYR A 234 -19.58 -15.57 24.31
N ASP A 235 -19.28 -16.56 25.16
CA ASP A 235 -20.07 -16.94 26.35
C ASP A 235 -21.59 -16.93 26.11
N SER A 236 -22.06 -17.80 25.21
CA SER A 236 -23.48 -17.99 24.90
C SER A 236 -24.18 -16.75 24.32
N GLY A 237 -23.54 -16.07 23.36
CA GLY A 237 -24.15 -15.02 22.55
C GLY A 237 -23.85 -13.58 22.97
N ARG A 238 -23.03 -13.36 23.99
CA ARG A 238 -22.54 -12.02 24.36
C ARG A 238 -21.60 -11.48 23.27
N LYS A 239 -21.61 -10.16 23.07
CA LYS A 239 -20.72 -9.47 22.12
C LYS A 239 -19.66 -8.68 22.85
N GLY A 240 -18.40 -8.81 22.42
CA GLY A 240 -17.28 -8.06 23.00
C GLY A 240 -16.16 -7.87 21.98
N LYS A 241 -15.28 -6.89 22.17
CA LYS A 241 -14.12 -6.77 21.28
C LYS A 241 -13.16 -7.93 21.55
N PHE A 242 -12.58 -8.49 20.50
CA PHE A 242 -11.69 -9.65 20.59
C PHE A 242 -10.56 -9.45 21.60
N HIS A 243 -9.93 -8.27 21.54
CA HIS A 243 -8.85 -7.92 22.45
C HIS A 243 -9.32 -7.66 23.89
N GLU A 244 -10.61 -7.39 24.13
CA GLU A 244 -11.20 -7.28 25.47
C GLU A 244 -11.52 -8.67 26.05
N VAL A 245 -11.97 -9.60 25.21
CA VAL A 245 -12.33 -10.98 25.59
C VAL A 245 -11.10 -11.85 25.86
N LEU A 246 -10.05 -11.75 25.04
CA LEU A 246 -8.80 -12.45 25.30
C LEU A 246 -7.96 -11.71 26.35
N THR A 247 -7.62 -12.41 27.43
CA THR A 247 -6.75 -11.94 28.51
C THR A 247 -5.47 -12.78 28.56
N LYS A 248 -4.45 -12.39 29.34
CA LYS A 248 -3.26 -13.23 29.54
C LYS A 248 -3.59 -14.64 30.06
N LEU A 249 -4.66 -14.76 30.85
CA LEU A 249 -5.10 -16.01 31.47
C LEU A 249 -6.05 -16.85 30.62
N THR A 250 -6.56 -16.34 29.49
CA THR A 250 -7.44 -17.14 28.62
C THR A 250 -6.73 -18.43 28.20
N PRO A 251 -7.32 -19.63 28.43
CA PRO A 251 -6.73 -20.90 28.03
C PRO A 251 -6.86 -21.12 26.52
N TYR A 252 -5.96 -21.92 25.96
CA TYR A 252 -5.93 -22.24 24.54
C TYR A 252 -7.26 -22.82 24.02
N ILE A 253 -7.90 -23.71 24.78
CA ILE A 253 -9.18 -24.33 24.39
C ILE A 253 -10.26 -23.26 24.16
N LYS A 254 -10.41 -22.29 25.08
CA LYS A 254 -11.36 -21.20 24.93
C LYS A 254 -11.01 -20.30 23.74
N TYR A 255 -9.73 -20.04 23.50
CA TYR A 255 -9.28 -19.29 22.32
C TYR A 255 -9.64 -20.02 21.02
N SER A 256 -9.31 -21.31 20.90
CA SER A 256 -9.58 -22.12 19.71
C SER A 256 -11.09 -22.17 19.41
N GLN A 257 -11.91 -22.33 20.45
CA GLN A 257 -13.36 -22.24 20.34
C GLN A 257 -13.82 -20.89 19.79
N ILE A 258 -13.28 -19.76 20.29
CA ILE A 258 -13.64 -18.41 19.79
C ILE A 258 -13.31 -18.27 18.31
N ILE A 259 -12.15 -18.76 17.85
CA ILE A 259 -11.75 -18.71 16.43
C ILE A 259 -12.78 -19.43 15.57
N ARG A 260 -13.17 -20.64 15.97
CA ARG A 260 -14.12 -21.49 15.26
C ARG A 260 -15.53 -20.91 15.26
N ASP A 261 -16.08 -20.59 16.43
CA ASP A 261 -17.47 -20.13 16.60
C ASP A 261 -17.74 -18.80 15.87
N ASN A 262 -16.69 -18.03 15.59
CA ASN A 262 -16.78 -16.76 14.87
C ASN A 262 -16.26 -16.83 13.42
N ASN A 263 -15.85 -17.99 12.91
CA ASN A 263 -15.25 -18.15 11.57
C ASN A 263 -14.10 -17.15 11.30
N ILE A 264 -13.22 -16.96 12.28
CA ILE A 264 -12.09 -16.03 12.14
C ILE A 264 -11.05 -16.65 11.20
N SER A 265 -10.76 -15.97 10.09
CA SER A 265 -9.81 -16.45 9.06
C SER A 265 -8.55 -15.58 8.92
N GLY A 266 -8.52 -14.41 9.57
CA GLY A 266 -7.33 -13.55 9.61
C GLY A 266 -7.28 -12.73 10.89
N ILE A 267 -6.06 -12.46 11.37
CA ILE A 267 -5.83 -11.67 12.57
C ILE A 267 -4.77 -10.62 12.27
N TYR A 268 -5.09 -9.38 12.62
CA TYR A 268 -4.21 -8.24 12.46
C TYR A 268 -3.95 -7.60 13.82
N CYS A 269 -2.68 -7.39 14.13
CA CYS A 269 -2.26 -6.64 15.30
C CYS A 269 -2.24 -5.15 14.95
N SER A 270 -2.82 -4.32 15.81
CA SER A 270 -2.76 -2.88 15.63
C SER A 270 -1.40 -2.33 16.06
N VAL A 271 -0.97 -1.28 15.37
CA VAL A 271 0.16 -0.44 15.78
C VAL A 271 -0.14 0.39 17.05
N ARG A 272 -1.40 0.39 17.48
CA ARG A 272 -1.93 1.15 18.61
C ARG A 272 -2.45 0.23 19.73
N SER A 273 -2.31 0.70 20.96
CA SER A 273 -2.90 0.05 22.13
C SER A 273 -4.35 0.49 22.39
N ASN A 274 -5.05 -0.27 23.23
CA ASN A 274 -6.40 0.08 23.69
C ASN A 274 -6.47 1.37 24.53
N ASN A 275 -5.33 1.97 24.90
CA ASN A 275 -5.22 3.23 25.64
C ASN A 275 -4.55 4.33 24.79
N ASP A 276 -4.69 4.27 23.46
CA ASP A 276 -4.13 5.26 22.52
C ASP A 276 -2.59 5.30 22.44
N GLU A 277 -1.83 4.40 23.07
CA GLU A 277 -0.36 4.40 22.96
C GLU A 277 0.12 3.85 21.60
N ILE A 278 1.23 4.36 21.08
CA ILE A 278 1.91 3.79 19.90
C ILE A 278 2.76 2.59 20.35
N LEU A 279 2.41 1.40 19.87
CA LEU A 279 3.12 0.15 20.17
C LEU A 279 4.17 -0.17 19.10
N TYR A 280 3.80 0.05 17.84
CA TYR A 280 4.61 -0.32 16.69
C TYR A 280 4.66 0.82 15.67
N LEU A 281 5.75 0.88 14.90
CA LEU A 281 5.84 1.69 13.69
C LEU A 281 5.76 0.73 12.51
N LEU A 282 4.93 1.07 11.52
CA LEU A 282 4.70 0.23 10.34
C LEU A 282 4.95 1.04 9.07
N ILE A 283 5.77 0.47 8.19
CA ILE A 283 5.84 0.84 6.78
C ILE A 283 5.34 -0.35 5.97
N ASP A 284 4.37 -0.11 5.10
CA ASP A 284 3.85 -1.12 4.16
C ASP A 284 4.32 -0.80 2.74
N LEU A 285 5.02 -1.74 2.10
CA LEU A 285 5.54 -1.58 0.74
C LEU A 285 4.56 -2.15 -0.29
N ASP A 286 3.65 -1.29 -0.75
CA ASP A 286 2.56 -1.62 -1.65
C ASP A 286 2.98 -1.51 -3.12
N VAL A 287 3.24 -2.66 -3.74
CA VAL A 287 3.58 -2.74 -5.16
C VAL A 287 2.31 -2.88 -6.02
N PRO A 288 2.09 -1.98 -7.00
CA PRO A 288 0.90 -2.03 -7.84
C PRO A 288 0.89 -3.29 -8.72
N SER A 289 -0.30 -3.84 -9.00
CA SER A 289 -0.46 -5.06 -9.79
C SER A 289 0.17 -4.97 -11.18
N ILE A 290 0.14 -3.78 -11.80
CA ILE A 290 0.77 -3.53 -13.11
C ILE A 290 2.28 -3.80 -13.10
N PHE A 291 2.99 -3.59 -11.99
CA PHE A 291 4.44 -3.89 -11.93
C PHE A 291 4.70 -5.39 -12.14
N TYR A 292 3.92 -6.24 -11.49
CA TYR A 292 4.01 -7.70 -11.64
C TYR A 292 3.47 -8.22 -12.99
N ALA A 293 2.73 -7.39 -13.72
CA ALA A 293 2.30 -7.71 -15.09
C ALA A 293 3.38 -7.34 -16.12
N MET A 294 4.13 -6.25 -15.89
CA MET A 294 5.14 -5.74 -16.82
C MET A 294 6.53 -6.35 -16.62
N PHE A 295 6.83 -6.84 -15.42
CA PHE A 295 8.14 -7.39 -15.03
C PHE A 295 7.97 -8.74 -14.38
N SER A 296 9.00 -9.58 -14.45
CA SER A 296 9.00 -10.88 -13.75
C SER A 296 8.88 -10.66 -12.25
N LYS A 297 8.22 -11.61 -11.55
CA LYS A 297 8.03 -11.53 -10.10
C LYS A 297 9.35 -11.37 -9.34
N GLN A 298 10.41 -12.03 -9.80
CA GLN A 298 11.74 -11.95 -9.19
C GLN A 298 12.39 -10.57 -9.37
N ILE A 299 12.25 -9.92 -10.52
CA ILE A 299 12.78 -8.56 -10.74
C ILE A 299 12.07 -7.56 -9.81
N VAL A 300 10.75 -7.69 -9.67
CA VAL A 300 9.96 -6.85 -8.75
C VAL A 300 10.35 -7.12 -7.30
N TRP A 301 10.56 -8.39 -6.92
CA TRP A 301 11.04 -8.76 -5.60
C TRP A 301 12.41 -8.17 -5.29
N GLN A 302 13.36 -8.26 -6.24
CA GLN A 302 14.68 -7.65 -6.09
C GLN A 302 14.60 -6.13 -5.87
N LEU A 303 13.68 -5.43 -6.56
CA LEU A 303 13.43 -4.01 -6.30
C LEU A 303 12.93 -3.77 -4.87
N ILE A 304 12.00 -4.58 -4.36
CA ILE A 304 11.53 -4.50 -2.97
C ILE A 304 12.70 -4.67 -1.99
N LEU A 305 13.55 -5.69 -2.19
CA LEU A 305 14.71 -5.92 -1.32
C LEU A 305 15.72 -4.78 -1.39
N ASN A 306 15.96 -4.21 -2.58
CA ASN A 306 16.86 -3.06 -2.73
C ASN A 306 16.35 -1.82 -1.98
N ILE A 307 15.03 -1.64 -1.85
CA ILE A 307 14.45 -0.57 -1.00
C ILE A 307 14.71 -0.88 0.47
N VAL A 308 14.51 -2.12 0.90
CA VAL A 308 14.75 -2.57 2.27
C VAL A 308 16.21 -2.36 2.68
N GLU A 309 17.16 -2.74 1.83
CA GLU A 309 18.61 -2.58 2.09
C GLU A 309 19.04 -1.10 2.11
N ALA A 310 18.50 -0.29 1.19
CA ALA A 310 18.73 1.15 1.20
C ALA A 310 18.18 1.81 2.47
N LEU A 311 16.97 1.40 2.89
CA LEU A 311 16.36 1.89 4.12
C LEU A 311 17.16 1.43 5.35
N LYS A 312 17.61 0.17 5.42
CA LYS A 312 18.51 -0.35 6.48
C LYS A 312 19.73 0.55 6.66
N THR A 313 20.38 0.89 5.55
CA THR A 313 21.57 1.76 5.56
C THR A 313 21.24 3.14 6.12
N VAL A 314 20.17 3.77 5.62
CA VAL A 314 19.74 5.11 6.02
C VAL A 314 19.34 5.16 7.50
N VAL A 315 18.53 4.21 7.97
CA VAL A 315 18.08 4.22 9.38
C VAL A 315 19.24 3.95 10.34
N SER A 316 20.19 3.08 9.96
CA SER A 316 21.41 2.85 10.74
C SER A 316 22.26 4.12 10.85
N GLN A 317 22.41 4.88 9.76
CA GLN A 317 23.13 6.18 9.77
C GLN A 317 22.47 7.19 10.71
N PHE A 318 21.14 7.19 10.78
CA PHE A 318 20.41 8.03 11.72
C PHE A 318 20.43 7.52 13.17
N GLY A 319 20.99 6.34 13.42
CA GLY A 319 21.12 5.73 14.75
C GLY A 319 19.87 4.98 15.22
N LEU A 320 18.98 4.61 14.31
CA LEU A 320 17.86 3.72 14.59
C LEU A 320 18.33 2.26 14.54
N PRO A 321 17.70 1.37 15.34
CA PRO A 321 18.01 -0.06 15.27
C PRO A 321 17.45 -0.68 13.98
N PRO A 322 17.93 -1.88 13.59
CA PRO A 322 17.35 -2.63 12.48
C PRO A 322 15.85 -2.90 12.68
N PHE A 323 15.06 -2.82 11.62
CA PHE A 323 13.64 -3.19 11.64
C PHE A 323 13.43 -4.66 11.34
N LYS A 324 12.32 -5.21 11.83
CA LYS A 324 11.84 -6.54 11.43
C LYS A 324 11.19 -6.44 10.04
N VAL A 325 11.51 -7.38 9.15
CA VAL A 325 10.92 -7.49 7.82
C VAL A 325 9.99 -8.69 7.78
N MET A 326 8.76 -8.49 7.31
CA MET A 326 7.78 -9.55 7.15
C MET A 326 7.18 -9.52 5.75
N PHE A 327 6.99 -10.69 5.15
CA PHE A 327 6.15 -10.79 3.97
C PHE A 327 4.70 -10.48 4.33
N SER A 328 4.01 -9.67 3.53
CA SER A 328 2.62 -9.25 3.80
C SER A 328 1.59 -10.38 3.70
N GLY A 329 1.96 -11.51 3.09
CA GLY A 329 1.04 -12.56 2.64
C GLY A 329 0.42 -12.27 1.27
N ALA A 330 0.82 -11.18 0.59
CA ALA A 330 0.31 -10.84 -0.74
C ALA A 330 1.43 -10.56 -1.75
N LYS A 331 1.93 -9.32 -1.79
CA LYS A 331 2.89 -8.85 -2.80
C LYS A 331 4.04 -8.04 -2.19
N GLY A 332 3.76 -7.32 -1.10
CA GLY A 332 4.69 -6.43 -0.44
C GLY A 332 5.32 -7.02 0.82
N VAL A 333 6.03 -6.15 1.54
CA VAL A 333 6.58 -6.43 2.86
C VAL A 333 6.11 -5.38 3.87
N HIS A 334 5.95 -5.81 5.12
CA HIS A 334 5.79 -4.94 6.27
C HIS A 334 7.13 -4.76 6.97
N LEU A 335 7.48 -3.51 7.28
CA LEU A 335 8.67 -3.17 8.05
C LEU A 335 8.22 -2.67 9.43
N LEU A 336 8.75 -3.27 10.48
CA LEU A 336 8.29 -3.05 11.84
C LEU A 336 9.41 -2.63 12.77
N TRP A 337 9.12 -1.61 13.58
CA TRP A 337 9.80 -1.34 14.85
C TRP A 337 8.78 -1.38 15.98
N SER A 338 9.24 -1.66 17.18
CA SER A 338 8.49 -1.30 18.39
C SER A 338 8.94 0.07 18.88
N LEU A 339 8.13 0.72 19.70
CA LEU A 339 8.46 2.00 20.31
C LEU A 339 8.62 1.80 21.82
N ASP A 340 9.67 2.34 22.43
CA ASP A 340 9.78 2.33 23.88
C ASP A 340 8.64 3.13 24.52
N ARG A 341 8.21 2.69 25.70
CA ARG A 341 7.22 3.42 26.49
C ARG A 341 7.72 4.85 26.72
N GLN A 342 6.86 5.83 26.45
CA GLN A 342 7.16 7.27 26.57
C GLN A 342 8.19 7.84 25.58
N ALA A 343 8.63 7.08 24.56
CA ALA A 343 9.52 7.63 23.54
C ALA A 343 8.89 8.85 22.85
N ILE A 344 7.57 8.80 22.63
CA ILE A 344 6.74 9.89 22.13
C ILE A 344 5.42 9.87 22.90
N VAL A 345 5.04 11.02 23.44
CA VAL A 345 3.77 11.22 24.17
C VAL A 345 3.24 12.60 23.81
N ASP A 346 1.92 12.70 23.65
CA ASP A 346 1.24 13.98 23.55
C ASP A 346 0.98 14.51 24.96
N TYR A 347 1.52 15.69 25.27
CA TYR A 347 1.16 16.43 26.48
C TYR A 347 0.52 17.74 26.04
N GLU A 348 -0.71 18.02 26.49
CA GLU A 348 -1.43 19.27 26.18
C GLU A 348 -1.47 19.64 24.69
N ARG A 349 -1.60 18.64 23.81
CA ARG A 349 -1.59 18.78 22.33
C ARG A 349 -0.24 19.20 21.73
N HIS A 350 0.86 18.85 22.38
CA HIS A 350 2.20 18.96 21.83
C HIS A 350 2.93 17.62 21.97
N VAL A 351 3.56 17.18 20.88
CA VAL A 351 4.56 16.12 20.98
C VAL A 351 5.71 16.68 21.79
N ASN A 352 6.04 16.02 22.89
CA ASN A 352 7.05 16.50 23.83
C ASN A 352 8.49 16.32 23.26
N LEU A 353 8.84 17.09 22.24
CA LEU A 353 10.19 17.12 21.64
C LEU A 353 10.65 18.57 21.45
N PRO A 354 11.70 19.03 22.17
CA PRO A 354 12.19 20.40 22.08
C PRO A 354 12.71 20.79 20.68
N GLU A 355 13.06 19.79 19.86
CA GLU A 355 13.52 19.95 18.48
C GLU A 355 12.41 20.50 17.55
N LEU A 356 11.14 20.31 17.90
CA LEU A 356 9.97 20.70 17.08
C LEU A 356 9.51 22.15 17.29
N SER A 357 10.34 23.00 17.92
CA SER A 357 9.92 24.35 18.26
C SER A 357 9.69 25.25 17.03
N ASN A 358 8.90 26.31 17.22
CA ASN A 358 8.51 27.23 16.15
C ASN A 358 9.69 27.90 15.42
N ARG A 359 10.88 27.89 16.03
CA ARG A 359 12.09 28.47 15.46
C ARG A 359 12.77 27.49 14.49
N THR A 360 12.80 26.19 14.81
CA THR A 360 13.51 25.16 14.03
C THR A 360 12.80 24.77 12.73
N ILE A 361 11.47 24.91 12.63
CA ILE A 361 10.69 24.61 11.42
C ILE A 361 10.34 25.92 10.70
N PRO A 362 10.99 26.26 9.57
CA PRO A 362 10.80 27.55 8.94
C PRO A 362 9.37 27.75 8.44
N GLY A 363 8.70 28.80 8.94
CA GLY A 363 7.35 29.15 8.49
C GLY A 363 6.23 28.32 9.11
N ILE A 364 6.48 27.60 10.21
CA ILE A 364 5.47 26.87 10.99
C ILE A 364 4.25 27.70 11.37
N ARG A 365 4.42 29.00 11.64
CA ARG A 365 3.30 29.94 11.92
C ARG A 365 2.41 30.17 10.70
N ASN A 366 2.92 29.93 9.50
CA ASN A 366 2.21 30.07 8.22
C ASN A 366 1.76 28.70 7.66
N LEU A 367 2.00 27.62 8.40
CA LEU A 367 1.51 26.30 8.01
C LEU A 367 -0.01 26.22 8.21
N LYS A 368 -0.69 25.55 7.28
CA LYS A 368 -2.11 25.22 7.42
C LYS A 368 -2.32 24.37 8.68
N ARG A 369 -3.48 24.47 9.33
CA ARG A 369 -3.84 23.73 10.56
C ARG A 369 -3.52 22.24 10.50
N GLU A 370 -3.73 21.59 9.35
CA GLU A 370 -3.40 20.18 9.12
C GLU A 370 -1.91 19.88 9.37
N LYS A 371 -1.01 20.75 8.89
CA LYS A 371 0.45 20.58 9.03
C LYS A 371 0.94 20.90 10.44
N VAL A 372 0.26 21.80 11.15
CA VAL A 372 0.49 21.99 12.60
C VAL A 372 0.12 20.71 13.36
N SER A 373 -0.95 20.03 12.97
CA SER A 373 -1.32 18.76 13.60
C SER A 373 -0.31 17.63 13.35
N SER A 374 0.47 17.66 12.28
CA SER A 374 1.60 16.74 12.04
C SER A 374 2.76 16.88 13.04
N VAL A 375 2.76 17.92 13.87
CA VAL A 375 3.77 18.18 14.90
C VAL A 375 3.20 17.97 16.31
N ASN A 376 1.89 18.06 16.46
CA ASN A 376 1.19 18.13 17.74
C ASN A 376 0.44 16.85 18.14
N ASP A 377 0.24 15.93 17.20
CA ASP A 377 -0.43 14.64 17.40
C ASP A 377 0.59 13.52 17.16
N MET A 378 0.81 12.64 18.15
CA MET A 378 1.88 11.64 18.10
C MET A 378 1.77 10.69 16.91
N PHE A 379 0.55 10.31 16.51
CA PHE A 379 0.34 9.40 15.37
C PHE A 379 0.66 10.09 14.05
N LYS A 380 0.20 11.34 13.87
CA LYS A 380 0.52 12.14 12.68
C LYS A 380 2.00 12.52 12.64
N PHE A 381 2.60 12.77 13.79
CA PHE A 381 4.03 13.04 13.92
C PHE A 381 4.85 11.83 13.50
N ILE A 382 4.59 10.64 14.05
CA ILE A 382 5.29 9.41 13.65
C ILE A 382 5.08 9.13 12.16
N LYS A 383 3.85 9.27 11.66
CA LYS A 383 3.60 9.14 10.22
C LYS A 383 4.50 10.08 9.40
N THR A 384 4.58 11.36 9.80
CA THR A 384 5.38 12.37 9.09
C THR A 384 6.88 12.05 9.20
N LEU A 385 7.34 11.58 10.36
CA LEU A 385 8.72 11.14 10.57
C LEU A 385 9.07 9.96 9.66
N LEU A 386 8.25 8.92 9.61
CA LEU A 386 8.45 7.77 8.73
C LEU A 386 8.45 8.18 7.25
N GLN A 387 7.51 9.03 6.85
CA GLN A 387 7.49 9.61 5.50
C GLN A 387 8.77 10.40 5.19
N SER A 388 9.34 11.07 6.18
CA SER A 388 10.59 11.83 6.03
C SER A 388 11.79 10.94 5.86
N ILE A 389 11.87 9.85 6.63
CA ILE A 389 12.91 8.82 6.44
C ILE A 389 12.81 8.23 5.04
N LEU A 390 11.60 7.83 4.60
CA LEU A 390 11.40 7.25 3.27
C LEU A 390 11.70 8.23 2.15
N LEU A 391 11.29 9.50 2.29
CA LEU A 391 11.63 10.55 1.33
C LEU A 391 13.15 10.72 1.24
N HIS A 392 13.84 10.71 2.39
CA HIS A 392 15.31 10.76 2.40
C HIS A 392 15.91 9.55 1.69
N THR A 393 15.44 8.33 1.99
CA THR A 393 15.90 7.10 1.34
C THR A 393 15.72 7.14 -0.17
N VAL A 394 14.59 7.64 -0.67
CA VAL A 394 14.32 7.76 -2.12
C VAL A 394 15.32 8.70 -2.81
N TYR A 395 15.72 9.81 -2.18
CA TYR A 395 16.62 10.80 -2.79
C TYR A 395 18.11 10.62 -2.48
N LYS A 396 18.44 9.97 -1.37
CA LYS A 396 19.81 9.91 -0.83
C LYS A 396 20.26 8.50 -0.44
N GLY A 397 19.35 7.53 -0.36
CA GLY A 397 19.63 6.17 0.08
C GLY A 397 20.24 5.24 -0.98
N ASN A 398 20.57 5.73 -2.18
CA ASN A 398 21.17 4.94 -3.26
C ASN A 398 20.41 3.64 -3.61
N ILE A 399 19.08 3.72 -3.69
CA ILE A 399 18.24 2.57 -4.07
C ILE A 399 18.66 2.07 -5.46
N LYS A 400 19.14 0.83 -5.52
CA LYS A 400 19.46 0.17 -6.79
C LYS A 400 18.17 -0.26 -7.48
N ILE A 401 17.85 0.34 -8.63
CA ILE A 401 16.74 -0.10 -9.46
C ILE A 401 17.26 -1.20 -10.40
N PRO A 402 16.60 -2.37 -10.51
CA PRO A 402 16.96 -3.41 -11.47
C PRO A 402 17.10 -2.86 -12.90
N GLN A 403 18.10 -3.37 -13.63
CA GLN A 403 18.49 -2.83 -14.93
C GLN A 403 17.37 -2.97 -15.97
N GLU A 404 16.58 -4.03 -15.89
CA GLU A 404 15.43 -4.27 -16.77
C GLU A 404 14.36 -3.19 -16.59
N ILE A 405 14.12 -2.75 -15.35
CA ILE A 405 13.17 -1.66 -15.05
C ILE A 405 13.71 -0.33 -15.58
N ILE A 406 15.00 -0.05 -15.37
CA ILE A 406 15.67 1.15 -15.91
C ILE A 406 15.57 1.17 -17.43
N GLN A 407 15.93 0.06 -18.08
CA GLN A 407 15.97 -0.05 -19.54
C GLN A 407 14.58 0.07 -20.15
N LYS A 408 13.56 -0.54 -19.54
CA LYS A 408 12.19 -0.51 -20.02
C LYS A 408 11.56 0.86 -19.77
N LEU A 409 11.44 1.31 -18.52
CA LEU A 409 10.74 2.56 -18.20
C LEU A 409 11.55 3.84 -18.47
N LYS A 410 12.85 3.71 -18.76
CA LYS A 410 13.79 4.84 -18.92
C LYS A 410 13.82 5.74 -17.67
N VAL A 411 13.83 5.10 -16.50
CA VAL A 411 13.91 5.76 -15.19
C VAL A 411 15.36 6.11 -14.89
N TYR A 412 15.61 7.35 -14.49
CA TYR A 412 16.94 7.87 -14.14
C TYR A 412 17.10 8.10 -12.63
N HIS A 413 16.02 8.05 -11.86
CA HIS A 413 16.08 8.19 -10.41
C HIS A 413 14.90 7.50 -9.68
N PRO A 414 15.12 6.91 -8.49
CA PRO A 414 14.09 6.27 -7.66
C PRO A 414 12.75 7.01 -7.50
N TYR A 415 12.77 8.33 -7.26
CA TYR A 415 11.55 9.15 -7.12
C TYR A 415 10.50 8.94 -8.24
N GLN A 416 10.92 8.50 -9.43
CA GLN A 416 10.02 8.27 -10.57
C GLN A 416 9.18 7.00 -10.46
N ILE A 417 9.50 6.08 -9.55
CA ILE A 417 8.80 4.79 -9.37
C ILE A 417 8.28 4.61 -7.94
N PHE A 418 8.45 5.61 -7.07
CA PHE A 418 8.04 5.58 -5.67
C PHE A 418 7.09 6.72 -5.33
N ARG A 419 6.14 6.44 -4.43
CA ARG A 419 5.22 7.45 -3.86
C ARG A 419 5.05 7.25 -2.36
N LEU A 420 4.71 8.32 -1.66
CA LEU A 420 4.46 8.35 -0.21
C LEU A 420 2.99 8.57 0.16
N SER A 421 2.12 8.68 -0.85
CA SER A 421 0.68 8.90 -0.69
C SER A 421 -0.10 8.02 -1.67
N PRO A 422 -1.24 7.43 -1.25
CA PRO A 422 -2.13 6.69 -2.14
C PRO A 422 -2.74 7.58 -3.25
N ASP A 423 -2.77 8.90 -3.04
CA ASP A 423 -3.40 9.89 -3.94
C ASP A 423 -2.56 10.24 -5.18
N SER A 424 -1.50 9.47 -5.47
CA SER A 424 -0.68 9.72 -6.67
C SER A 424 -1.46 9.52 -7.96
N LYS A 425 -1.14 10.37 -8.95
CA LYS A 425 -1.65 10.29 -10.31
C LYS A 425 -0.97 9.18 -11.13
N ASN A 426 0.19 8.69 -10.69
CA ASN A 426 0.96 7.66 -11.39
C ASN A 426 0.54 6.25 -10.95
N CYS A 427 0.04 5.45 -11.89
CA CYS A 427 -0.38 4.06 -11.68
C CYS A 427 0.80 3.09 -11.50
N LEU A 428 2.01 3.48 -11.90
CA LEU A 428 3.24 2.70 -11.85
C LEU A 428 4.14 3.08 -10.67
N SER A 429 3.60 3.72 -9.63
CA SER A 429 4.40 4.07 -8.44
C SER A 429 4.15 3.10 -7.28
N ILE A 430 5.22 2.48 -6.79
CA ILE A 430 5.21 1.68 -5.56
C ILE A 430 4.94 2.62 -4.39
N LEU A 431 3.89 2.32 -3.62
CA LEU A 431 3.51 3.09 -2.45
C LEU A 431 4.33 2.62 -1.25
N LEU A 432 5.07 3.55 -0.65
CA LEU A 432 5.73 3.36 0.64
C LEU A 432 4.75 3.90 1.70
N ASP A 433 3.81 3.06 2.13
CA ASP A 433 2.67 3.48 2.94
C ASP A 433 3.00 3.60 4.42
N CYS A 434 2.83 4.81 4.94
CA CYS A 434 2.80 5.11 6.38
C CYS A 434 1.43 5.66 6.83
N SER A 435 0.47 5.76 5.91
CA SER A 435 -0.86 6.33 6.19
C SER A 435 -1.61 5.51 7.24
N SER A 436 -1.28 4.22 7.31
CA SER A 436 -1.76 3.29 8.28
C SER A 436 -1.45 3.70 9.73
N GLN A 437 -0.41 4.47 10.08
CA GLN A 437 -0.01 4.65 11.50
C GLN A 437 -1.13 5.00 12.50
N ALA A 438 -2.12 5.82 12.15
CA ALA A 438 -3.21 6.21 13.07
C ALA A 438 -4.32 5.14 13.24
N LYS A 439 -4.47 4.22 12.27
CA LYS A 439 -5.48 3.14 12.27
C LYS A 439 -4.88 1.79 11.88
N GLY A 440 -3.58 1.68 12.03
CA GLY A 440 -2.75 0.75 11.30
C GLY A 440 -2.85 -0.60 11.90
N VAL A 441 -2.92 -1.60 11.04
CA VAL A 441 -2.88 -2.98 11.44
C VAL A 441 -1.94 -3.71 10.51
N PHE A 442 -1.10 -4.58 11.05
CA PHE A 442 -0.31 -5.51 10.24
C PHE A 442 -0.83 -6.91 10.46
N ARG A 443 -0.75 -7.74 9.41
CA ARG A 443 -1.15 -9.13 9.49
C ARG A 443 -0.22 -9.88 10.45
N LEU A 444 -0.77 -10.48 11.51
CA LEU A 444 0.02 -11.16 12.51
C LEU A 444 0.14 -12.64 12.14
N PHE A 445 1.03 -12.94 11.20
CA PHE A 445 1.29 -14.31 10.73
C PHE A 445 0.05 -15.12 10.35
N SER A 446 -1.02 -14.44 9.94
CA SER A 446 -2.25 -15.08 9.48
C SER A 446 -2.25 -15.20 7.96
N PRO A 447 -3.14 -16.02 7.38
CA PRO A 447 -3.38 -16.05 5.94
C PRO A 447 -3.94 -14.73 5.42
N HIS A 448 -3.67 -14.42 4.16
CA HIS A 448 -4.23 -13.29 3.43
C HIS A 448 -5.48 -13.73 2.64
N PRO A 449 -6.59 -12.96 2.73
CA PRO A 449 -7.92 -13.38 2.25
C PRO A 449 -7.97 -13.71 0.76
N SER A 450 -7.14 -13.04 -0.05
CA SER A 450 -7.17 -13.15 -1.51
C SER A 450 -6.15 -14.14 -2.08
N THR A 451 -5.06 -14.40 -1.37
CA THR A 451 -3.90 -15.13 -1.89
C THR A 451 -3.68 -16.45 -1.16
N ARG A 452 -4.34 -16.63 0.00
CA ARG A 452 -4.18 -17.79 0.88
C ARG A 452 -2.73 -18.03 1.32
N LEU A 453 -1.88 -17.01 1.21
CA LEU A 453 -0.52 -17.03 1.73
C LEU A 453 -0.47 -16.37 3.11
N VAL A 454 0.35 -16.93 3.98
CA VAL A 454 0.59 -16.50 5.34
C VAL A 454 1.64 -15.40 5.36
N SER A 455 1.43 -14.38 6.20
CA SER A 455 2.50 -13.43 6.49
C SER A 455 3.62 -14.14 7.25
N ILE A 456 4.85 -14.11 6.76
CA ILE A 456 5.99 -14.80 7.40
C ILE A 456 7.13 -13.81 7.69
N PRO A 457 7.91 -14.02 8.76
CA PRO A 457 9.12 -13.24 9.00
C PRO A 457 10.17 -13.55 7.92
N LEU A 458 10.79 -12.50 7.38
CA LEU A 458 11.87 -12.60 6.40
C LEU A 458 13.24 -12.27 7.01
N SER A 459 13.22 -11.57 8.14
CA SER A 459 14.40 -11.19 8.91
C SER A 459 14.62 -12.13 10.10
N ASP A 460 15.88 -12.45 10.40
CA ASP A 460 16.29 -12.96 11.70
C ASP A 460 17.05 -11.85 12.45
N LEU A 461 16.44 -11.30 13.50
CA LEU A 461 17.02 -10.19 14.27
C LEU A 461 18.24 -10.62 15.10
N LYS A 462 18.58 -11.91 15.15
CA LYS A 462 19.83 -12.40 15.73
C LYS A 462 21.02 -12.28 14.76
N THR A 463 20.75 -12.02 13.48
CA THR A 463 21.77 -11.94 12.42
C THR A 463 21.98 -10.49 11.97
N GLU A 464 23.16 -10.19 11.43
CA GLU A 464 23.47 -8.85 10.89
C GLU A 464 22.70 -8.54 9.60
N ASP A 465 22.29 -9.58 8.87
CA ASP A 465 21.50 -9.46 7.66
C ASP A 465 20.02 -9.20 7.96
N ILE A 466 19.46 -8.17 7.30
CA ILE A 466 18.07 -7.77 7.55
C ILE A 466 17.08 -8.71 6.86
N ILE A 467 17.51 -9.45 5.83
CA ILE A 467 16.73 -10.46 5.12
C ILE A 467 17.57 -11.72 5.06
N MET A 468 16.98 -12.87 5.44
CA MET A 468 17.64 -14.17 5.34
C MET A 468 17.92 -14.52 3.87
N GLU A 469 19.10 -15.05 3.57
CA GLU A 469 19.58 -15.30 2.20
C GLU A 469 18.60 -16.11 1.34
N ARG A 470 17.98 -17.16 1.91
CA ARG A 470 16.98 -17.98 1.20
C ARG A 470 15.79 -17.18 0.65
N TYR A 471 15.44 -16.06 1.29
CA TYR A 471 14.32 -15.20 0.90
C TYR A 471 14.69 -14.14 -0.13
N ARG A 472 15.93 -14.15 -0.64
CA ARG A 472 16.27 -13.40 -1.86
C ARG A 472 15.61 -14.00 -3.10
N ASP A 473 15.31 -15.28 -3.09
CA ASP A 473 14.46 -15.93 -4.08
C ASP A 473 12.98 -15.79 -3.69
N TYR A 474 12.19 -15.18 -4.58
CA TYR A 474 10.76 -14.97 -4.34
C TYR A 474 9.97 -16.27 -4.34
N GLN A 475 10.39 -17.28 -5.11
CA GLN A 475 9.69 -18.55 -5.16
C GLN A 475 9.74 -19.26 -3.81
N THR A 476 10.91 -19.25 -3.16
CA THR A 476 11.09 -19.73 -1.78
C THR A 476 10.16 -19.00 -0.80
N VAL A 477 9.98 -17.67 -0.92
CA VAL A 477 9.03 -16.90 -0.09
C VAL A 477 7.60 -17.39 -0.27
N LEU A 478 7.17 -17.59 -1.53
CA LEU A 478 5.81 -18.04 -1.84
C LEU A 478 5.54 -19.46 -1.33
N GLU A 479 6.51 -20.34 -1.43
CA GLU A 479 6.42 -21.72 -0.94
C GLU A 479 6.35 -21.76 0.58
N ASP A 480 7.27 -21.09 1.27
CA ASP A 480 7.29 -21.04 2.74
C ASP A 480 6.05 -20.36 3.34
N ALA A 481 5.41 -19.46 2.59
CA ALA A 481 4.22 -18.75 3.01
C ALA A 481 2.92 -19.56 2.79
N ARG A 482 2.95 -20.75 2.19
CA ARG A 482 1.74 -21.60 2.07
C ARG A 482 1.25 -22.04 3.45
N ILE A 483 -0.07 -22.10 3.64
CA ILE A 483 -0.69 -22.44 4.93
C ILE A 483 -0.17 -23.80 5.41
N GLU A 484 -0.11 -24.78 4.53
CA GLU A 484 0.34 -26.15 4.81
C GLU A 484 1.80 -26.18 5.27
N ASN A 485 2.67 -25.39 4.64
CA ASN A 485 4.08 -25.32 4.99
C ASN A 485 4.31 -24.59 6.32
N VAL A 486 3.51 -23.58 6.64
CA VAL A 486 3.57 -22.94 7.97
C VAL A 486 3.04 -23.86 9.06
N LEU A 487 1.96 -24.61 8.79
CA LEU A 487 1.44 -25.63 9.71
C LEU A 487 2.49 -26.71 10.00
N GLN A 488 3.17 -27.25 8.98
CA GLN A 488 4.25 -28.22 9.16
C GLN A 488 5.38 -27.68 10.06
N ARG A 489 5.73 -26.39 9.94
CA ARG A 489 6.71 -25.76 10.84
C ARG A 489 6.20 -25.67 12.28
N PHE A 490 4.91 -25.38 12.45
CA PHE A 490 4.29 -25.35 13.77
C PHE A 490 4.24 -26.74 14.41
N GLU A 491 3.97 -27.79 13.64
CA GLU A 491 4.00 -29.19 14.09
C GLU A 491 5.41 -29.62 14.52
N LYS A 492 6.44 -29.17 13.80
CA LYS A 492 7.85 -29.36 14.17
C LYS A 492 8.33 -28.42 15.30
N ASN A 493 7.45 -27.56 15.81
CA ASN A 493 7.74 -26.54 16.82
C ASN A 493 8.86 -25.54 16.42
N GLU A 494 9.05 -25.30 15.12
CA GLU A 494 10.04 -24.37 14.55
C GLU A 494 9.54 -22.91 14.57
N ILE A 495 9.07 -22.44 15.73
CA ILE A 495 8.34 -21.16 15.83
C ILE A 495 9.21 -19.97 16.25
N GLU A 496 10.51 -20.18 16.47
CA GLU A 496 11.39 -19.14 17.01
C GLU A 496 11.39 -17.85 16.17
N LEU A 497 11.44 -17.97 14.84
CA LEU A 497 11.41 -16.83 13.92
C LEU A 497 10.12 -16.00 14.05
N PHE A 498 8.98 -16.65 14.28
CA PHE A 498 7.69 -15.99 14.47
C PHE A 498 7.61 -15.27 15.82
N LEU A 499 8.28 -15.79 16.84
CA LEU A 499 8.30 -15.23 18.19
C LEU A 499 9.22 -14.01 18.36
N GLN A 500 10.08 -13.70 17.38
CA GLN A 500 10.97 -12.55 17.45
C GLN A 500 10.19 -11.24 17.49
N PHE A 501 10.52 -10.36 18.43
CA PHE A 501 9.92 -9.03 18.55
C PHE A 501 10.70 -7.99 17.76
N PRO A 502 10.05 -7.02 17.08
CA PRO A 502 10.76 -5.92 16.44
C PRO A 502 11.59 -5.12 17.44
N ASN A 503 12.79 -4.67 17.04
CA ASN A 503 13.65 -3.82 17.88
C ASN A 503 12.93 -2.52 18.27
N SER A 504 13.18 -2.07 19.50
CA SER A 504 12.56 -0.87 20.07
C SER A 504 13.32 0.40 19.72
N ILE A 505 12.58 1.44 19.35
CA ILE A 505 13.12 2.80 19.19
C ILE A 505 12.91 3.58 20.49
N SER A 506 14.00 4.14 21.02
CA SER A 506 13.99 4.97 22.22
C SER A 506 13.81 6.47 21.93
N ARG A 507 13.50 7.25 22.97
CA ARG A 507 13.39 8.72 22.85
C ARG A 507 14.68 9.37 22.36
N SER A 508 15.84 8.92 22.86
CA SER A 508 17.14 9.48 22.48
C SER A 508 17.43 9.25 20.99
N GLN A 509 17.01 8.10 20.45
CA GLN A 509 17.11 7.79 19.03
C GLN A 509 16.19 8.68 18.19
N ILE A 510 14.92 8.90 18.59
CA ILE A 510 14.03 9.85 17.91
C ILE A 510 14.64 11.25 17.85
N ARG A 511 15.20 11.74 18.98
CA ARG A 511 15.89 13.05 19.02
C ARG A 511 17.10 13.09 18.08
N LYS A 512 17.90 12.01 18.05
CA LYS A 512 19.06 11.89 17.16
C LYS A 512 18.66 11.91 15.68
N VAL A 513 17.56 11.26 15.32
CA VAL A 513 17.02 11.24 13.94
C VAL A 513 16.61 12.64 13.49
N LEU A 514 16.05 13.45 14.39
CA LEU A 514 15.59 14.82 14.13
C LEU A 514 16.69 15.88 14.16
N ARG A 515 17.98 15.50 14.11
CA ARG A 515 19.06 16.48 14.00
C ARG A 515 19.13 17.11 12.61
N PRO A 516 19.65 18.36 12.48
CA PRO A 516 19.78 19.06 11.21
C PRO A 516 20.60 18.35 10.13
N ASP A 517 21.60 17.55 10.54
CA ASP A 517 22.45 16.72 9.69
C ASP A 517 21.80 15.38 9.29
N ASN A 518 20.63 15.06 9.85
CA ASN A 518 19.91 13.81 9.66
C ASN A 518 18.58 14.00 8.88
N VAL A 519 17.44 13.62 9.44
CA VAL A 519 16.12 13.60 8.76
C VAL A 519 15.43 14.94 8.78
N PHE A 520 15.82 15.83 9.69
CA PHE A 520 15.12 17.09 9.93
C PHE A 520 14.93 17.98 8.68
N PRO A 521 15.90 18.09 7.76
CA PRO A 521 15.70 18.83 6.51
C PRO A 521 14.58 18.23 5.66
N THR A 522 14.53 16.89 5.56
CA THR A 522 13.49 16.17 4.81
C THR A 522 12.12 16.29 5.49
N PHE A 523 12.09 16.28 6.82
CA PHE A 523 10.90 16.55 7.61
C PHE A 523 10.34 17.95 7.33
N SER A 524 11.22 18.96 7.30
CA SER A 524 10.86 20.35 6.98
C SER A 524 10.33 20.50 5.55
N ILE A 525 10.93 19.81 4.58
CA ILE A 525 10.44 19.74 3.19
C ILE A 525 9.00 19.21 3.15
N LEU A 526 8.72 18.09 3.83
CA LEU A 526 7.39 17.49 3.88
C LEU A 526 6.35 18.39 4.54
N LEU A 527 6.69 19.05 5.65
CA LEU A 527 5.77 19.97 6.30
C LEU A 527 5.42 21.16 5.40
N ARG A 528 6.40 21.71 4.69
CA ARG A 528 6.19 22.87 3.83
C ARG A 528 5.40 22.57 2.57
N PHE A 529 5.79 21.52 1.84
CA PHE A 529 5.23 21.25 0.52
C PHE A 529 4.12 20.21 0.55
N GLY A 530 4.02 19.41 1.61
CA GLY A 530 3.14 18.26 1.64
C GLY A 530 3.72 17.06 0.88
N VAL A 531 3.13 15.89 1.13
CA VAL A 531 3.65 14.59 0.66
C VAL A 531 3.80 14.53 -0.86
N MET A 532 2.75 14.90 -1.60
CA MET A 532 2.71 14.83 -3.06
C MET A 532 3.79 15.71 -3.72
N TYR A 533 3.87 16.98 -3.32
CA TYR A 533 4.82 17.90 -3.93
C TYR A 533 6.27 17.65 -3.51
N SER A 534 6.50 17.00 -2.37
CA SER A 534 7.85 16.65 -1.92
C SER A 534 8.44 15.48 -2.69
N ILE A 535 7.64 14.44 -2.98
CA ILE A 535 8.12 13.24 -3.69
C ILE A 535 8.26 13.46 -5.21
N GLU A 536 7.53 14.40 -5.79
CA GLU A 536 7.58 14.71 -7.23
C GLU A 536 8.71 15.69 -7.61
N ARG A 537 9.54 16.12 -6.65
CA ARG A 537 10.62 17.07 -6.94
C ARG A 537 11.71 16.44 -7.80
N SER A 538 12.27 17.22 -8.73
CA SER A 538 13.51 16.79 -9.39
C SER A 538 14.65 16.69 -8.36
N PRO A 539 15.66 15.81 -8.57
CA PRO A 539 16.78 15.68 -7.64
C PRO A 539 17.53 16.99 -7.36
N PRO A 540 17.79 17.88 -8.35
CA PRO A 540 18.37 19.19 -8.08
C PRO A 540 17.49 20.07 -7.18
N SER A 541 16.17 20.06 -7.40
CA SER A 541 15.23 20.82 -6.58
C SER A 541 15.18 20.30 -5.15
N PHE A 542 15.11 18.97 -4.96
CA PHE A 542 15.18 18.38 -3.63
C PHE A 542 16.50 18.72 -2.94
N GLY A 543 17.63 18.60 -3.65
CA GLY A 543 18.96 18.91 -3.13
C GLY A 543 19.10 20.36 -2.65
N PHE A 544 18.56 21.32 -3.39
CA PHE A 544 18.52 22.73 -2.97
C PHE A 544 17.77 22.90 -1.65
N TRP A 545 16.53 22.38 -1.56
CA TRP A 545 15.72 22.54 -0.35
C TRP A 545 16.32 21.79 0.84
N PHE A 546 16.88 20.60 0.60
CA PHE A 546 17.54 19.81 1.64
C PHE A 546 18.69 20.62 2.24
N ARG A 547 19.60 21.13 1.40
CA ARG A 547 20.74 21.94 1.87
C ARG A 547 20.31 23.23 2.55
N PHE A 548 19.26 23.88 2.03
CA PHE A 548 18.69 25.08 2.64
C PHE A 548 18.20 24.82 4.08
N TYR A 549 17.41 23.75 4.30
CA TYR A 549 16.91 23.43 5.64
C TYR A 549 18.01 22.89 6.55
N GLU A 550 18.94 22.11 6.03
CA GLU A 550 20.11 21.65 6.78
C GLU A 550 20.88 22.85 7.36
N LEU A 551 21.26 23.81 6.51
CA LEU A 551 21.99 25.01 6.96
C LEU A 551 21.17 25.86 7.93
N LYS A 552 19.89 26.11 7.61
CA LYS A 552 19.03 26.94 8.45
C LYS A 552 18.84 26.33 9.84
N SER A 553 18.49 25.05 9.89
CA SER A 553 18.28 24.34 11.15
C SER A 553 19.59 24.14 11.91
N PHE A 554 20.73 24.02 11.23
CA PHE A 554 22.05 23.98 11.88
C PHE A 554 22.38 25.29 12.60
N TYR A 555 22.22 26.44 11.95
CA TYR A 555 22.49 27.74 12.60
C TYR A 555 21.57 27.96 13.81
N GLU A 556 20.28 27.61 13.70
CA GLU A 556 19.33 27.70 14.81
C GLU A 556 19.64 26.70 15.94
N TYR A 557 20.15 25.51 15.60
CA TYR A 557 20.60 24.52 16.57
C TYR A 557 21.83 25.00 17.35
N VAL A 558 22.82 25.58 16.66
CA VAL A 558 24.01 26.18 17.27
C VAL A 558 23.64 27.37 18.14
N GLU A 559 22.79 28.28 17.66
CA GLU A 559 22.30 29.43 18.45
C GLU A 559 21.66 28.98 19.76
N LYS A 560 20.79 27.96 19.73
CA LYS A 560 20.17 27.39 20.94
C LYS A 560 21.19 26.70 21.84
N SER A 561 22.11 25.92 21.28
CA SER A 561 23.12 25.21 22.08
C SER A 561 24.04 26.19 22.80
N ILE A 562 24.38 27.33 22.17
CA ILE A 562 25.11 28.44 22.78
C ILE A 562 24.28 29.14 23.87
N TYR A 563 22.97 29.28 23.67
CA TYR A 563 22.05 29.87 24.67
C TYR A 563 21.90 28.97 25.90
N PHE A 564 21.74 27.66 25.72
CA PHE A 564 21.70 26.68 26.82
C PHE A 564 23.05 26.57 27.55
N TYR A 565 24.17 26.70 26.83
CA TYR A 565 25.51 26.81 27.46
C TYR A 565 25.66 28.06 28.35
N LYS A 566 24.92 29.14 28.07
CA LYS A 566 24.90 30.34 28.94
C LYS A 566 24.00 30.18 30.16
N GLU A 567 22.92 29.41 30.07
CA GLU A 567 22.02 29.16 31.21
C GLU A 567 22.57 28.11 32.18
N GLU A 568 23.29 27.07 31.71
CA GLU A 568 23.99 26.14 32.62
C GLU A 568 25.10 26.84 33.41
N PHE A 569 25.87 27.74 32.80
CA PHE A 569 26.83 28.58 33.54
C PHE A 569 26.16 29.60 34.47
N ALA A 570 24.94 30.06 34.17
CA ALA A 570 24.21 30.96 35.05
C ALA A 570 23.61 30.23 36.27
N GLN A 571 23.29 28.93 36.16
CA GLN A 571 22.88 28.11 37.29
C GLN A 571 24.08 27.71 38.16
N ASP A 572 25.24 27.41 37.58
CA ASP A 572 26.47 27.15 38.33
C ASP A 572 27.10 28.40 38.99
N ILE A 573 26.61 29.61 38.68
CA ILE A 573 27.03 30.87 39.32
C ILE A 573 26.00 31.36 40.37
N ILE A 574 24.79 30.77 40.42
CA ILE A 574 23.77 31.11 41.44
C ILE A 574 23.86 30.17 42.67
N GLU A 575 24.64 29.09 42.61
CA GLU A 575 25.11 28.36 43.79
C GLU A 575 26.60 28.69 44.10
N TYR A 576 26.85 29.89 44.62
CA TYR A 576 27.99 30.19 45.49
C TYR A 576 27.68 31.32 46.47
#